data_AF-A0A2H5XTE3-F1
#
_entry.id   AF-A0A2H5XTE3-F1
#
_cell.length_a   1.000
_cell.length_b   1.000
_cell.length_c   1.000
_cell.angle_alpha   90.00
_cell.angle_beta   90.00
_cell.angle_gamma   90.00
#
_symmetry.space_group_name_H-M   'P 1'
#
loop_
_entity.id
_entity.type
_entity.pdbx_description
1 polymer ?
#
loop_
_entity_poly.entity_id
_entity_poly.type
_entity_poly.pdbx_seq_one_letter_code
_entity_poly.pdbx_strand_id
1 'polypeptide(L)'
;MFHRRRCRLVPRWVVLGSTLDVWAVVVSLPTVTTTTVVMEALLAFLAANIELVYVLILSVIVGIEVISKVPSVLHTPLMSGANAIHGVVLIGAIVVFGNTSPSNTAAMVLGFLAVVLGTLNVVGGFVVTDRMLEMFAHRRQEQQ
;
A
#
# COMPACT_ATOMS: atom_id res chain seq x y z
N MET A 1 -62.14 -22.24 16.09
CA MET A 1 -61.62 -22.68 14.78
C MET A 1 -60.13 -22.93 14.95
N PHE A 2 -59.70 -24.19 14.75
CA PHE A 2 -58.38 -24.70 14.36
C PHE A 2 -57.15 -23.76 14.38
N HIS A 3 -55.92 -24.14 14.69
CA HIS A 3 -55.27 -25.31 15.29
C HIS A 3 -53.77 -24.95 15.41
N ARG A 4 -53.09 -25.57 16.39
CA ARG A 4 -51.63 -25.71 16.63
C ARG A 4 -50.71 -25.45 15.41
N ARG A 5 -49.46 -24.96 15.56
CA ARG A 5 -48.34 -25.69 16.21
C ARG A 5 -47.13 -24.77 16.48
N ARG A 6 -46.57 -24.93 17.69
CA ARG A 6 -45.19 -24.53 18.04
C ARG A 6 -44.20 -25.40 17.27
N CYS A 7 -43.24 -24.79 16.59
CA CYS A 7 -42.01 -25.47 16.18
C CYS A 7 -40.90 -25.11 17.18
N ARG A 8 -40.67 -26.02 18.15
CA ARG A 8 -39.40 -26.09 18.88
C ARG A 8 -38.36 -26.66 17.93
N LEU A 9 -37.41 -25.84 17.50
CA LEU A 9 -36.13 -26.35 16.98
C LEU A 9 -35.21 -26.55 18.19
N VAL A 10 -34.96 -27.81 18.51
CA VAL A 10 -33.89 -28.23 19.44
C VAL A 10 -32.66 -28.51 18.57
N PRO A 11 -31.50 -27.88 18.83
CA PRO A 11 -30.29 -28.20 18.09
C PRO A 11 -29.79 -29.61 18.43
N ARG A 12 -29.81 -30.46 17.41
CA ARG A 12 -29.35 -31.85 17.36
C ARG A 12 -27.83 -31.90 17.17
N TRP A 13 -27.06 -31.45 18.16
CA TRP A 13 -25.58 -31.50 18.13
C TRP A 13 -24.96 -32.36 19.24
N VAL A 14 -25.77 -33.17 19.91
CA VAL A 14 -25.27 -34.20 20.81
C VAL A 14 -25.49 -35.54 20.11
N VAL A 15 -24.44 -36.36 20.07
CA VAL A 15 -24.29 -37.69 19.45
C VAL A 15 -23.57 -37.67 18.09
N LEU A 16 -22.24 -37.56 18.13
CA LEU A 16 -21.34 -38.58 17.56
C LEU A 16 -19.91 -38.35 18.08
N GLY A 17 -19.47 -39.15 19.04
CA GLY A 17 -18.06 -39.22 19.42
C GLY A 17 -17.27 -39.93 18.33
N SER A 18 -16.29 -39.24 17.74
CA SER A 18 -15.14 -39.79 16.97
C SER A 18 -14.25 -38.67 16.40
N THR A 19 -14.06 -37.55 17.12
CA THR A 19 -13.26 -36.40 16.65
C THR A 19 -12.04 -36.07 17.51
N LEU A 20 -11.66 -36.97 18.43
CA LEU A 20 -10.43 -36.78 19.21
C LEU A 20 -9.16 -37.26 18.48
N ASP A 21 -9.29 -38.01 17.37
CA ASP A 21 -8.13 -38.53 16.64
C ASP A 21 -7.70 -37.70 15.42
N VAL A 22 -8.53 -36.76 14.95
CA VAL A 22 -8.15 -35.88 13.81
C VAL A 22 -7.18 -34.79 14.26
N TRP A 23 -7.30 -34.34 15.52
CA TRP A 23 -6.40 -33.36 16.11
C TRP A 23 -4.99 -33.92 16.38
N ALA A 24 -4.85 -35.23 16.61
CA ALA A 24 -3.55 -35.87 16.83
C ALA A 24 -2.69 -35.94 15.56
N VAL A 25 -3.32 -36.07 14.38
CA VAL A 25 -2.64 -36.09 13.08
C VAL A 25 -2.22 -34.69 12.63
N VAL A 26 -3.02 -33.67 12.91
CA VAL A 26 -2.67 -32.25 12.61
C VAL A 26 -1.52 -31.74 13.47
N VAL A 27 -1.33 -32.31 14.68
CA VAL A 27 -0.25 -31.93 15.62
C VAL A 27 1.05 -32.74 15.42
N SER A 28 1.08 -33.75 14.53
CA SER A 28 2.27 -34.58 14.27
C SER A 28 2.99 -34.29 12.94
N LEU A 29 2.58 -33.27 12.18
CA LEU A 29 3.35 -32.77 11.02
C LEU A 29 4.49 -31.87 11.51
N PRO A 30 5.64 -31.84 10.83
CA PRO A 30 6.83 -31.12 11.29
C PRO A 30 6.63 -29.61 11.10
N THR A 31 5.91 -28.99 12.03
CA THR A 31 5.71 -27.53 12.14
C THR A 31 7.01 -26.78 12.42
N VAL A 32 8.08 -27.51 12.79
CA VAL A 32 9.42 -26.96 13.03
C VAL A 32 10.20 -26.70 11.72
N THR A 33 9.92 -27.40 10.61
CA THR A 33 10.70 -27.19 9.35
C THR A 33 10.15 -26.07 8.48
N THR A 34 8.83 -25.82 8.46
CA THR A 34 8.25 -24.71 7.70
C THR A 34 8.47 -23.35 8.36
N THR A 35 8.60 -23.31 9.69
CA THR A 35 8.89 -22.06 10.42
C THR A 35 10.36 -21.64 10.29
N THR A 36 11.30 -22.59 10.26
CA THR A 36 12.73 -22.28 10.07
C THR A 36 13.02 -21.85 8.64
N VAL A 37 12.53 -22.53 7.60
CA VAL A 37 12.76 -22.11 6.19
C VAL A 37 12.17 -20.73 5.86
N VAL A 38 11.06 -20.35 6.49
CA VAL A 38 10.48 -19.00 6.31
C VAL A 38 11.35 -17.94 7.00
N MET A 39 11.85 -18.21 8.20
CA MET A 39 12.79 -17.32 8.90
C MET A 39 14.11 -17.17 8.14
N GLU A 40 14.66 -18.27 7.61
CA GLU A 40 15.88 -18.27 6.79
C GLU A 40 15.70 -17.50 5.48
N ALA A 41 14.56 -17.66 4.80
CA ALA A 41 14.26 -16.92 3.57
C ALA A 41 14.13 -15.40 3.81
N LEU A 42 13.52 -15.02 4.94
CA LEU A 42 13.41 -13.61 5.33
C LEU A 42 14.78 -13.01 5.66
N LEU A 43 15.60 -13.72 6.44
CA LEU A 43 16.95 -13.28 6.77
C LEU A 43 17.84 -13.18 5.52
N ALA A 44 17.73 -14.14 4.59
CA ALA A 44 18.45 -14.09 3.32
C ALA A 44 18.01 -12.91 2.44
N PHE A 45 16.71 -12.62 2.35
CA PHE A 45 16.19 -11.47 1.61
C PHE A 45 16.69 -10.14 2.21
N LEU A 46 16.67 -10.01 3.54
CA LEU A 46 17.16 -8.82 4.24
C LEU A 46 18.67 -8.65 4.08
N ALA A 47 19.43 -9.73 4.21
CA ALA A 47 20.88 -9.72 4.01
C ALA A 47 21.25 -9.32 2.56
N ALA A 48 20.50 -9.79 1.57
CA ALA A 48 20.72 -9.45 0.17
C ALA A 48 20.38 -8.00 -0.18
N ASN A 49 19.51 -7.33 0.60
CA ASN A 49 19.00 -5.98 0.29
C ASN A 49 19.29 -4.96 1.41
N ILE A 50 20.38 -5.16 2.15
CA ILE A 50 20.70 -4.34 3.33
C ILE A 50 20.78 -2.84 3.01
N GLU A 51 21.30 -2.46 1.84
CA GLU A 51 21.42 -1.07 1.39
C GLU A 51 20.05 -0.40 1.22
N LEU A 52 19.11 -1.08 0.55
CA LEU A 52 17.75 -0.59 0.33
C LEU A 52 16.99 -0.46 1.66
N VAL A 53 17.21 -1.39 2.59
CA VAL A 53 16.61 -1.35 3.93
C VAL A 53 17.14 -0.15 4.72
N TYR A 54 18.45 0.14 4.65
CA TYR A 54 19.01 1.34 5.27
C TYR A 54 18.41 2.62 4.68
N VAL A 55 18.36 2.74 3.35
CA VAL A 55 17.76 3.91 2.69
C VAL A 55 16.29 4.06 3.08
N LEU A 56 15.52 2.97 3.11
CA LEU A 56 14.12 2.99 3.52
C LEU A 56 13.97 3.55 4.94
N ILE A 57 14.69 2.99 5.92
CA ILE A 57 14.57 3.39 7.33
C ILE A 57 15.01 4.85 7.53
N LEU A 58 16.16 5.23 6.97
CA LEU A 58 16.66 6.60 7.09
C LEU A 58 15.74 7.60 6.38
N SER A 59 15.18 7.26 5.23
CA SER A 59 14.24 8.15 4.51
C SER A 59 12.96 8.41 5.29
N VAL A 60 12.43 7.41 6.02
CA VAL A 60 11.26 7.57 6.88
C VAL A 60 11.54 8.51 8.04
N ILE A 61 12.67 8.32 8.73
CA ILE A 61 13.07 9.19 9.85
C ILE A 61 13.22 10.64 9.37
N VAL A 62 13.90 10.85 8.25
CA VAL A 62 14.08 12.17 7.63
C VAL A 62 12.71 12.77 7.25
N GLY A 63 11.82 11.98 6.67
CA GLY A 63 10.48 12.44 6.28
C GLY A 63 9.66 12.96 7.47
N ILE A 64 9.68 12.25 8.60
CA ILE A 64 8.99 12.67 9.82
C ILE A 64 9.59 13.99 10.35
N GLU A 65 10.91 14.06 10.48
CA GLU A 65 11.62 15.23 11.02
C GLU A 65 11.41 16.49 10.17
N VAL A 66 11.36 16.34 8.85
CA VAL A 66 11.14 17.46 7.92
C VAL A 66 9.71 18.00 8.04
N ILE A 67 8.70 17.15 8.08
CA ILE A 67 7.29 17.57 8.14
C ILE A 67 6.96 18.22 9.51
N SER A 68 7.56 17.73 10.60
CA SER A 68 7.33 18.27 11.95
C SER A 68 7.77 19.72 12.15
N LYS A 69 8.62 20.27 11.28
CA LYS A 69 9.16 21.65 11.37
C LYS A 69 8.40 22.67 10.51
N VAL A 70 7.34 22.28 9.81
CA VAL A 70 6.60 23.15 8.88
C VAL A 70 5.55 23.97 9.65
N PRO A 71 5.47 25.30 9.45
CA PRO A 71 4.46 26.14 10.10
C PRO A 71 3.04 25.82 9.63
N SER A 72 2.04 26.06 10.48
CA SER A 72 0.66 25.60 10.25
C SER A 72 -0.03 26.18 9.02
N VAL A 73 0.39 27.36 8.58
CA VAL A 73 -0.06 28.01 7.33
C VAL A 73 0.28 27.20 6.08
N LEU A 74 1.29 26.32 6.15
CA LEU A 74 1.77 25.55 5.00
C LEU A 74 1.29 24.10 4.98
N HIS A 75 0.48 23.62 5.93
CA HIS A 75 0.02 22.22 5.90
C HIS A 75 -0.80 21.88 4.65
N THR A 76 -1.63 22.79 4.17
CA THR A 76 -2.44 22.59 2.95
C THR A 76 -1.61 22.57 1.66
N PRO A 77 -0.69 23.52 1.40
CA PRO A 77 0.20 23.42 0.25
C PRO A 77 1.19 22.25 0.38
N LEU A 78 1.64 21.89 1.59
CA LEU A 78 2.47 20.70 1.83
C LEU A 78 1.71 19.41 1.48
N MET A 79 0.42 19.33 1.83
CA MET A 79 -0.44 18.19 1.49
C MET A 79 -0.59 18.04 -0.03
N SER A 80 -0.78 19.15 -0.75
CA SER A 80 -0.80 19.16 -2.23
C SER A 80 0.55 18.79 -2.83
N GLY A 81 1.65 19.31 -2.28
CA GLY A 81 3.00 19.01 -2.73
C GLY A 81 3.37 17.53 -2.56
N ALA A 82 2.98 16.91 -1.44
CA ALA A 82 3.17 15.48 -1.22
C ALA A 82 2.41 14.62 -2.26
N ASN A 83 1.24 15.08 -2.72
CA ASN A 83 0.50 14.42 -3.79
C ASN A 83 1.25 14.48 -5.13
N ALA A 84 1.92 15.61 -5.44
CA ALA A 84 2.76 15.73 -6.64
C ALA A 84 3.99 14.80 -6.59
N ILE A 85 4.63 14.67 -5.42
CA ILE A 85 5.83 13.82 -5.22
C ILE A 85 5.50 12.34 -5.36
N HIS A 86 4.32 11.90 -4.90
CA HIS A 86 3.88 10.52 -5.13
C HIS A 86 3.70 10.18 -6.62
N GLY A 87 3.71 11.19 -7.51
CA GLY A 87 3.81 11.01 -8.95
C GLY A 87 5.04 10.24 -9.45
N VAL A 88 6.00 9.88 -8.59
CA VAL A 88 7.12 8.95 -8.89
C VAL A 88 6.66 7.62 -9.50
N VAL A 89 5.40 7.22 -9.30
CA VAL A 89 4.75 6.09 -9.97
C VAL A 89 4.90 6.16 -11.51
N LEU A 90 5.02 7.35 -12.09
CA LEU A 90 5.29 7.54 -13.52
C LEU A 90 6.56 6.81 -13.98
N ILE A 91 7.63 6.81 -13.17
CA ILE A 91 8.89 6.11 -13.49
C ILE A 91 8.62 4.60 -13.58
N GLY A 92 7.86 4.06 -12.63
CA GLY A 92 7.45 2.65 -12.65
C GLY A 92 6.61 2.32 -13.89
N ALA A 93 5.67 3.18 -14.26
CA ALA A 93 4.84 3.01 -15.45
C ALA A 93 5.68 2.97 -16.74
N ILE A 94 6.67 3.86 -16.87
CA ILE A 94 7.58 3.90 -18.02
C ILE A 94 8.40 2.62 -18.11
N VAL A 95 8.95 2.13 -16.99
CA VAL A 95 9.73 0.88 -16.95
C VAL A 95 8.86 -0.31 -17.35
N VAL A 96 7.64 -0.42 -16.82
CA VAL A 96 6.72 -1.52 -17.15
C VAL A 96 6.31 -1.48 -18.62
N PHE A 97 5.96 -0.30 -19.13
CA PHE A 97 5.60 -0.13 -20.53
C PHE A 97 6.78 -0.46 -21.46
N GLY A 98 8.00 -0.02 -21.12
CA GLY A 98 9.22 -0.31 -21.89
C GLY A 98 9.61 -1.79 -21.92
N ASN A 99 9.23 -2.57 -20.90
CA ASN A 99 9.46 -4.02 -20.84
C ASN A 99 8.28 -4.84 -21.40
N THR A 100 7.24 -4.19 -21.93
CA THR A 100 6.05 -4.89 -22.44
C THR A 100 6.27 -5.43 -23.85
N SER A 101 6.04 -6.73 -24.04
CA SER A 101 6.14 -7.37 -25.36
C SER A 101 5.10 -6.82 -26.36
N PRO A 102 5.49 -6.52 -27.62
CA PRO A 102 4.59 -5.96 -28.63
C PRO A 102 3.43 -6.89 -29.03
N SER A 103 3.53 -8.18 -28.71
CA SER A 103 2.49 -9.18 -28.99
C SER A 103 1.28 -9.07 -28.04
N ASN A 104 1.42 -8.40 -26.90
CA ASN A 104 0.35 -8.25 -25.92
C ASN A 104 -0.27 -6.85 -26.01
N THR A 105 -1.28 -6.71 -26.87
CA THR A 105 -1.99 -5.44 -27.09
C THR A 105 -2.65 -4.91 -25.82
N ALA A 106 -3.17 -5.80 -24.95
CA ALA A 106 -3.80 -5.37 -23.69
C ALA A 106 -2.77 -4.75 -22.73
N ALA A 107 -1.59 -5.35 -22.59
CA ALA A 107 -0.51 -4.81 -21.77
C ALA A 107 0.01 -3.47 -22.32
N MET A 108 0.12 -3.32 -23.64
CA MET A 108 0.51 -2.04 -24.26
C MET A 108 -0.49 -0.93 -23.97
N VAL A 109 -1.79 -1.19 -24.09
CA VAL A 109 -2.83 -0.19 -23.81
C VAL A 109 -2.83 0.20 -22.33
N LEU A 110 -2.69 -0.76 -21.42
CA LEU A 110 -2.62 -0.50 -19.98
C LEU A 110 -1.36 0.27 -19.60
N GLY A 111 -0.20 -0.08 -20.17
CA GLY A 111 1.05 0.65 -19.92
C GLY A 111 1.00 2.08 -20.46
N PHE A 112 0.38 2.29 -21.63
CA PHE A 112 0.14 3.64 -22.15
C PHE A 112 -0.76 4.46 -21.22
N LEU A 113 -1.88 3.88 -20.75
CA LEU A 113 -2.76 4.52 -19.78
C LEU A 113 -2.04 4.84 -18.46
N ALA A 114 -1.22 3.92 -17.97
CA ALA A 114 -0.44 4.11 -16.75
C ALA A 114 0.53 5.29 -16.86
N VAL A 115 1.19 5.45 -18.02
CA VAL A 115 2.07 6.60 -18.27
C VAL A 115 1.25 7.90 -18.31
N VAL A 116 0.14 7.94 -19.05
CA VAL A 116 -0.73 9.14 -19.14
C VAL A 116 -1.25 9.55 -17.75
N LEU A 117 -1.77 8.61 -16.97
CA LEU A 117 -2.27 8.87 -15.62
C LEU A 117 -1.14 9.30 -14.67
N GLY A 118 0.04 8.69 -14.79
CA GLY A 118 1.23 9.10 -14.04
C GLY A 118 1.64 10.54 -14.36
N THR A 119 1.64 10.91 -15.64
CA THR A 119 1.93 12.29 -16.07
C THR A 119 0.91 13.28 -15.53
N LEU A 120 -0.39 12.95 -15.57
CA LEU A 120 -1.43 13.82 -15.01
C LEU A 120 -1.28 14.03 -13.51
N ASN A 121 -0.86 13.01 -12.75
CA ASN A 121 -0.63 13.13 -11.32
C ASN A 121 0.53 14.10 -11.00
N VAL A 122 1.67 13.92 -11.70
CA VAL A 122 2.84 14.79 -11.56
C VAL A 122 2.50 16.23 -11.95
N VAL A 123 2.02 16.45 -13.17
CA VAL A 123 1.75 17.80 -13.71
C VAL A 123 0.62 18.49 -12.96
N GLY A 124 -0.48 17.78 -12.70
CA GLY A 124 -1.61 18.32 -11.95
C GLY A 124 -1.23 18.68 -10.51
N GLY A 125 -0.45 17.83 -9.85
CA GLY A 125 0.03 18.08 -8.49
C GLY A 125 0.90 19.34 -8.39
N PHE A 126 1.84 19.53 -9.32
CA PHE A 126 2.70 20.73 -9.32
C PHE A 126 1.94 22.01 -9.66
N VAL A 127 1.05 22.00 -10.65
CA VAL A 127 0.26 23.19 -11.04
C VAL A 127 -0.66 23.66 -9.90
N VAL A 128 -1.28 22.73 -9.17
CA VAL A 128 -2.15 23.08 -8.03
C VAL A 128 -1.32 23.64 -6.87
N THR A 129 -0.16 23.03 -6.60
CA THR A 129 0.74 23.47 -5.53
C THR A 129 1.29 24.86 -5.80
N ASP A 130 1.71 25.16 -7.04
CA ASP A 130 2.22 26.47 -7.43
C ASP A 130 1.17 27.58 -7.24
N ARG A 131 -0.08 27.33 -7.65
CA ARG A 131 -1.19 28.27 -7.41
C ARG A 131 -1.47 28.50 -5.93
N MET A 132 -1.26 27.48 -5.08
CA MET A 132 -1.39 27.65 -3.64
C MET A 132 -0.27 28.48 -3.03
N LEU A 133 0.96 28.33 -3.54
CA LEU A 133 2.13 29.07 -3.05
C LEU A 133 2.16 30.53 -3.55
N GLU A 134 1.60 30.79 -4.73
CA GLU A 134 1.46 32.13 -5.30
C GLU A 134 0.66 33.08 -4.39
N MET A 135 -0.35 32.55 -3.67
CA MET A 135 -1.13 33.30 -2.67
C MET A 135 -0.31 33.77 -1.46
N PHE A 136 0.79 33.08 -1.13
CA PHE A 136 1.72 33.52 -0.09
C PHE A 136 2.76 34.50 -0.62
N ALA A 137 3.12 34.41 -1.90
CA ALA A 137 4.02 35.35 -2.55
C ALA A 137 3.40 36.75 -2.67
N HIS A 138 2.13 36.83 -3.07
CA HIS A 138 1.43 38.11 -3.21
C HIS A 138 1.19 38.84 -1.87
N ARG A 139 0.87 38.12 -0.80
CA ARG A 139 0.71 38.75 0.53
C ARG A 139 1.98 39.43 1.07
N ARG A 140 3.17 39.00 0.63
CA ARG A 140 4.43 39.66 1.00
C ARG A 140 4.67 40.96 0.23
N GLN A 141 4.12 41.09 -0.98
CA GLN A 141 4.30 42.29 -1.81
C GLN A 141 3.39 43.45 -1.39
N GLU A 142 2.22 43.16 -0.82
CA GLU A 142 1.29 44.19 -0.31
C GLU A 142 1.69 44.76 1.07
N GLN A 143 2.64 44.11 1.76
CA GLN A 143 3.14 44.53 3.08
C GLN A 143 4.49 45.26 3.02
N GLN A 144 5.00 45.54 1.82
CA GLN A 144 6.15 46.42 1.55
C GLN A 144 5.66 47.69 0.87
#